data_AF-A0A381Z4N4-F1
#
_entry.id   AF-A0A381Z4N4-F1
#
_cell.length_a   1.000
_cell.length_b   1.000
_cell.length_c   1.000
_cell.angle_alpha   90.00
_cell.angle_beta   90.00
_cell.angle_gamma   90.00
#
_symmetry.space_group_name_H-M   'P 1'
#
loop_
_entity.id
_entity.type
_entity.pdbx_description
1 polymer ?
#
loop_
_entity_poly.entity_id
_entity_poly.type
_entity_poly.pdbx_seq_one_letter_code
_entity_poly.pdbx_strand_id
1 'polypeptide(L)'
;MAGPLVAFLRRVPFTAWVTGLLVTGSVLFVLWVVNPDGVLFTDTTPTGGDLGAHVWGPAFLRDELLPRFRLSGWAPDWYAGFPAYHFYMVVPMLFVVALDVGLATPLLAVVLPALGWAAVRVVRRRPARWPALLALLATVVVLVVPVHYGLALKWVTVAGLLVMPVSGWLTGRLAGLPFPGPALTAVATLPFMFDRSFNIMGGNLMSTMAGEFAFTLAVAAVLVYLGLLVRGLETGRGRAPAAVLLALTGLCHLLVAFYALVASAVAVVLRPGRQSVRWLLTTGLVAGLCSAFWVLPFWWQRAHLNDMAWHKLTRFRSYLLDRDELAADFLTNDPPLQMAIVVAAVGLLASIAFRRRLGLVLAGSALFLGLAFVHLPEGRLYNGRVLPAYYLSI
;
A
#
# COMPACT_ATOMS: atom_id res chain seq x y z
N MET A 1 -34.10 30.06 -13.88
CA MET A 1 -32.66 29.97 -14.24
C MET A 1 -32.01 28.96 -13.30
N ALA A 2 -31.38 27.91 -13.82
CA ALA A 2 -30.69 26.93 -12.98
C ALA A 2 -29.55 27.64 -12.22
N GLY A 3 -29.50 27.51 -10.89
CA GLY A 3 -28.47 28.17 -10.08
C GLY A 3 -27.05 27.77 -10.52
N PRO A 4 -26.03 28.58 -10.21
CA PRO A 4 -24.64 28.35 -10.65
C PRO A 4 -24.09 26.97 -10.25
N LEU A 5 -24.58 26.40 -9.14
CA LEU A 5 -24.29 25.02 -8.72
C LEU A 5 -24.84 23.99 -9.72
N VAL A 6 -26.10 24.11 -10.12
CA VAL A 6 -26.77 23.18 -11.05
C VAL A 6 -26.13 23.26 -12.44
N ALA A 7 -25.73 24.46 -12.87
CA ALA A 7 -25.00 24.66 -14.12
C ALA A 7 -23.60 24.01 -14.10
N PHE A 8 -22.91 24.02 -12.94
CA PHE A 8 -21.63 23.34 -12.76
C PHE A 8 -21.80 21.81 -12.74
N LEU A 9 -22.78 21.29 -11.99
CA LEU A 9 -23.03 19.85 -11.89
C LEU A 9 -23.38 19.23 -13.24
N ARG A 10 -24.12 19.95 -14.10
CA ARG A 10 -24.42 19.52 -15.48
C ARG A 10 -23.21 19.46 -16.42
N ARG A 11 -22.10 20.13 -16.08
CA ARG A 11 -20.86 20.11 -16.90
C ARG A 11 -19.95 18.93 -16.57
N VAL A 12 -20.18 18.24 -15.45
CA VAL A 12 -19.38 17.07 -15.07
C VAL A 12 -19.89 15.86 -15.85
N PRO A 13 -19.03 15.17 -16.62
CA PRO A 13 -19.46 14.05 -17.44
C PRO A 13 -19.93 12.88 -16.55
N PHE A 14 -20.91 12.11 -17.03
CA PHE A 14 -21.44 10.93 -16.32
C PHE A 14 -20.34 9.97 -15.85
N THR A 15 -19.32 9.76 -16.67
CA THR A 15 -18.16 8.90 -16.34
C THR A 15 -17.38 9.40 -15.12
N ALA A 16 -17.28 10.72 -14.93
CA ALA A 16 -16.65 11.32 -13.76
C ALA A 16 -17.53 11.15 -12.50
N TRP A 17 -18.85 11.26 -12.64
CA TRP A 17 -19.77 10.96 -11.54
C TRP A 17 -19.68 9.52 -11.06
N VAL A 18 -19.75 8.56 -11.99
CA VAL A 18 -19.63 7.12 -11.66
C VAL A 18 -18.27 6.82 -11.03
N THR A 19 -17.19 7.34 -11.60
CA THR A 19 -15.84 7.15 -11.03
C THR A 19 -15.73 7.76 -9.64
N GLY A 20 -16.21 9.00 -9.47
CA GLY A 20 -16.19 9.70 -8.19
C GLY A 20 -16.99 8.96 -7.12
N LEU A 21 -18.19 8.47 -7.47
CA LEU A 21 -19.04 7.68 -6.58
C LEU A 21 -18.36 6.37 -6.16
N LEU A 22 -17.83 5.59 -7.12
CA LEU A 22 -17.23 4.30 -6.81
C LEU A 22 -15.94 4.43 -5.98
N VAL A 23 -15.06 5.36 -6.35
CA VAL A 23 -13.79 5.56 -5.62
C VAL A 23 -14.05 6.16 -4.24
N THR A 24 -14.79 7.27 -4.17
CA THR A 24 -15.08 7.94 -2.89
C THR A 24 -15.95 7.05 -2.00
N GLY A 25 -16.95 6.38 -2.58
CA GLY A 25 -17.79 5.42 -1.86
C GLY A 25 -17.00 4.27 -1.26
N SER A 26 -16.03 3.72 -2.00
CA SER A 26 -15.13 2.68 -1.47
C SER A 26 -14.28 3.20 -0.31
N VAL A 27 -13.70 4.39 -0.44
CA VAL A 27 -12.91 5.01 0.64
C VAL A 27 -13.75 5.30 1.88
N LEU A 28 -14.95 5.87 1.69
CA LEU A 28 -15.86 6.18 2.80
C LEU A 28 -16.39 4.91 3.47
N PHE A 29 -16.64 3.85 2.71
CA PHE A 29 -17.01 2.55 3.27
C PHE A 29 -15.91 1.98 4.15
N VAL A 30 -14.66 1.99 3.67
CA VAL A 30 -13.51 1.56 4.49
C VAL A 30 -13.37 2.43 5.73
N LEU A 31 -13.46 3.77 5.60
CA LEU A 31 -13.40 4.70 6.72
C LEU A 31 -14.47 4.41 7.76
N TRP A 32 -15.69 4.12 7.33
CA TRP A 32 -16.79 3.76 8.21
C TRP A 32 -16.49 2.48 9.01
N VAL A 33 -15.96 1.45 8.36
CA VAL A 33 -15.59 0.19 9.03
C VAL A 33 -14.46 0.38 10.05
N VAL A 34 -13.40 1.11 9.67
CA VAL A 34 -12.18 1.21 10.51
C VAL A 34 -12.26 2.29 11.59
N ASN A 35 -13.39 3.01 11.66
CA ASN A 35 -13.62 4.08 12.62
C ASN A 35 -14.91 3.87 13.44
N PRO A 36 -15.13 2.69 14.06
CA PRO A 36 -16.28 2.49 14.92
C PRO A 36 -16.24 3.51 16.07
N ASP A 37 -17.40 4.10 16.38
CA ASP A 37 -17.58 5.10 17.44
C ASP A 37 -16.62 6.31 17.39
N GLY A 38 -16.02 6.57 16.23
CA GLY A 38 -15.05 7.66 16.08
C GLY A 38 -13.67 7.37 16.71
N VAL A 39 -13.32 6.10 16.95
CA VAL A 39 -12.08 5.71 17.64
C VAL A 39 -10.80 6.25 17.01
N LEU A 40 -10.77 6.56 15.71
CA LEU A 40 -9.62 7.20 15.05
C LEU A 40 -9.34 8.61 15.58
N PHE A 41 -10.30 9.24 16.26
CA PHE A 41 -10.22 10.62 16.75
C PHE A 41 -10.19 10.73 18.28
N THR A 42 -9.98 9.61 18.98
CA THR A 42 -9.77 9.61 20.44
C THR A 42 -8.27 9.60 20.78
N ASP A 43 -7.87 10.08 21.96
CA ASP A 43 -6.46 10.12 22.35
C ASP A 43 -5.92 8.78 22.90
N THR A 44 -6.64 7.68 22.68
CA THR A 44 -6.20 6.33 23.08
C THR A 44 -5.15 5.76 22.13
N THR A 45 -4.27 4.91 22.66
CA THR A 45 -3.37 4.08 21.87
C THR A 45 -4.12 2.87 21.27
N PRO A 46 -3.75 2.41 20.07
CA PRO A 46 -4.30 1.17 19.51
C PRO A 46 -3.87 -0.03 20.36
N THR A 47 -4.66 -1.10 20.30
CA THR A 47 -4.44 -2.38 20.98
C THR A 47 -4.83 -3.53 20.04
N GLY A 48 -4.56 -4.78 20.45
CA GLY A 48 -4.87 -5.99 19.70
C GLY A 48 -3.68 -6.55 18.94
N GLY A 49 -3.45 -7.87 19.04
CA GLY A 49 -2.33 -8.56 18.40
C GLY A 49 -0.99 -7.87 18.64
N ASP A 50 -0.14 -7.82 17.62
CA ASP A 50 1.16 -7.14 17.66
C ASP A 50 1.03 -5.62 17.46
N LEU A 51 -0.16 -5.10 17.13
CA LEU A 51 -0.38 -3.66 16.95
C LEU A 51 -0.08 -2.86 18.22
N GLY A 52 -0.37 -3.42 19.39
CA GLY A 52 0.01 -2.83 20.67
C GLY A 52 1.53 -2.72 20.87
N ALA A 53 2.31 -3.68 20.35
CA ALA A 53 3.77 -3.63 20.42
C ALA A 53 4.37 -2.51 19.55
N HIS A 54 3.65 -2.08 18.51
CA HIS A 54 4.08 -0.97 17.65
C HIS A 54 3.98 0.41 18.32
N VAL A 55 3.38 0.52 19.52
CA VAL A 55 3.35 1.77 20.29
C VAL A 55 4.76 2.17 20.76
N TRP A 56 5.65 1.22 21.03
CA TRP A 56 7.01 1.53 21.51
C TRP A 56 7.91 2.09 20.38
N GLY A 57 7.83 1.50 19.18
CA GLY A 57 8.79 1.76 18.09
C GLY A 57 8.92 3.25 17.72
N PRO A 58 7.86 3.91 17.24
CA PRO A 58 7.93 5.31 16.82
C PRO A 58 8.35 6.26 17.96
N ALA A 59 7.96 5.98 19.21
CA ALA A 59 8.43 6.73 20.37
C ALA A 59 9.95 6.60 20.55
N PHE A 60 10.49 5.38 20.52
CA PHE A 60 11.94 5.16 20.56
C PHE A 60 12.65 5.82 19.36
N LEU A 61 12.07 5.74 18.16
CA LEU A 61 12.61 6.41 16.97
C LEU A 61 12.68 7.93 17.17
N ARG A 62 11.61 8.54 17.70
CA ARG A 62 11.48 9.98 17.97
C ARG A 62 12.45 10.47 19.06
N ASP A 63 12.50 9.77 20.18
CA ASP A 63 13.14 10.27 21.40
C ASP A 63 14.61 9.87 21.45
N GLU A 64 14.96 8.71 20.88
CA GLU A 64 16.30 8.13 21.01
C GLU A 64 17.07 8.18 19.69
N LEU A 65 16.49 7.80 18.55
CA LEU A 65 17.28 7.63 17.31
C LEU A 65 17.42 8.91 16.49
N LEU A 66 16.30 9.58 16.18
CA LEU A 66 16.29 10.75 15.32
C LEU A 66 17.11 11.94 15.85
N PRO A 67 17.14 12.26 17.17
CA PRO A 67 17.99 13.32 17.70
C PRO A 67 19.49 13.07 17.49
N ARG A 68 19.87 11.80 17.31
CA ARG A 68 21.24 11.36 17.02
C ARG A 68 21.48 11.12 15.53
N PHE A 69 20.56 11.55 14.66
CA PHE A 69 20.60 11.34 13.21
C PHE A 69 20.72 9.86 12.80
N ARG A 70 20.02 8.98 13.53
CA ARG A 70 20.00 7.53 13.27
C ARG A 70 18.60 7.05 12.90
N LEU A 71 18.55 5.96 12.13
CA LEU A 71 17.33 5.24 11.74
C LEU A 71 17.27 3.81 12.30
N SER A 72 18.35 3.36 12.95
CA SER A 72 18.46 2.09 13.65
C SER A 72 19.47 2.21 14.80
N GLY A 73 19.39 1.30 15.76
CA GLY A 73 20.27 1.33 16.93
C GLY A 73 20.07 0.14 17.86
N TRP A 74 20.71 0.20 19.03
CA TRP A 74 20.50 -0.75 20.12
C TRP A 74 19.54 -0.13 21.14
N ALA A 75 18.46 -0.82 21.44
CA ALA A 75 17.58 -0.47 22.55
C ALA A 75 18.02 -1.30 23.78
N PRO A 76 18.25 -0.68 24.96
CA PRO A 76 18.50 -1.43 26.19
C PRO A 76 17.23 -2.06 26.78
N ASP A 77 16.07 -1.83 26.15
CA ASP A 77 14.78 -2.42 26.51
C ASP A 77 14.77 -3.94 26.29
N TRP A 78 13.93 -4.67 27.04
CA TRP A 78 13.76 -6.14 26.99
C TRP A 78 15.06 -6.95 27.21
N TYR A 79 15.23 -7.49 28.43
CA TYR A 79 16.37 -8.32 28.82
C TYR A 79 17.72 -7.63 28.63
N ALA A 80 18.55 -8.10 27.70
CA ALA A 80 19.88 -7.55 27.41
C ALA A 80 19.86 -6.44 26.35
N GLY A 81 18.69 -6.13 25.78
CA GLY A 81 18.54 -5.23 24.65
C GLY A 81 18.35 -5.95 23.32
N PHE A 82 18.01 -5.18 22.28
CA PHE A 82 17.81 -5.71 20.92
C PHE A 82 18.13 -4.68 19.82
N PRO A 83 18.40 -5.14 18.59
CA PRO A 83 18.74 -4.28 17.46
C PRO A 83 17.48 -3.61 16.86
N ALA A 84 17.03 -2.51 17.47
CA ALA A 84 15.90 -1.70 17.01
C ALA A 84 16.05 -1.23 15.54
N TYR A 85 14.99 -1.41 14.75
CA TYR A 85 14.88 -0.98 13.34
C TYR A 85 15.88 -1.59 12.34
N HIS A 86 16.62 -2.63 12.73
CA HIS A 86 17.45 -3.38 11.78
C HIS A 86 16.64 -4.32 10.89
N PHE A 87 15.55 -4.87 11.43
CA PHE A 87 14.67 -5.83 10.73
C PHE A 87 13.23 -5.36 10.59
N TYR A 88 12.88 -4.21 11.16
CA TYR A 88 11.58 -3.57 11.05
C TYR A 88 11.61 -2.40 10.07
N MET A 89 10.52 -2.24 9.33
CA MET A 89 10.37 -1.23 8.27
C MET A 89 10.29 0.17 8.88
N VAL A 90 11.22 1.05 8.51
CA VAL A 90 11.39 2.35 9.17
C VAL A 90 10.42 3.42 8.65
N VAL A 91 10.03 3.38 7.37
CA VAL A 91 9.22 4.45 6.75
C VAL A 91 7.82 4.59 7.37
N PRO A 92 7.07 3.51 7.63
CA PRO A 92 5.78 3.62 8.33
C PRO A 92 5.92 4.27 9.70
N MET A 93 6.99 3.96 10.45
CA MET A 93 7.21 4.52 11.78
C MET A 93 7.65 5.98 11.72
N LEU A 94 8.50 6.35 10.75
CA LEU A 94 8.82 7.75 10.47
C LEU A 94 7.57 8.55 10.14
N PHE A 95 6.60 7.95 9.45
CA PHE A 95 5.34 8.63 9.15
C PHE A 95 4.51 8.87 10.42
N VAL A 96 4.50 7.93 11.37
CA VAL A 96 3.89 8.15 12.69
C VAL A 96 4.57 9.32 13.40
N VAL A 97 5.90 9.32 13.47
CA VAL A 97 6.66 10.40 14.12
C VAL A 97 6.42 11.76 13.44
N ALA A 98 6.35 11.79 12.11
CA ALA A 98 6.10 13.03 11.37
C ALA A 98 4.74 13.65 11.69
N LEU A 99 3.70 12.82 11.87
CA LEU A 99 2.37 13.30 12.28
C LEU A 99 2.30 13.67 13.77
N ASP A 100 2.98 12.90 14.62
CA ASP A 100 3.03 13.16 16.06
C ASP A 100 3.72 14.49 16.37
N VAL A 101 4.94 14.67 15.85
CA VAL A 101 5.76 15.85 16.12
C VAL A 101 5.36 17.05 15.27
N GLY A 102 4.80 16.84 14.07
CA GLY A 102 4.54 17.90 13.08
C GLY A 102 5.84 18.44 12.46
N LEU A 103 5.93 18.41 11.13
CA LEU A 103 7.17 18.74 10.40
C LEU A 103 7.64 20.20 10.53
N ALA A 104 6.81 21.09 11.07
CA ALA A 104 7.12 22.51 11.21
C ALA A 104 6.67 23.11 12.55
N THR A 105 6.62 22.29 13.61
CA THR A 105 6.15 22.70 14.94
C THR A 105 6.78 24.00 15.47
N PRO A 106 8.11 24.22 15.38
CA PRO A 106 8.72 25.48 15.79
C PRO A 106 8.32 26.70 14.94
N LEU A 107 7.77 26.47 13.74
CA LEU A 107 7.48 27.50 12.73
C LEU A 107 5.98 27.64 12.42
N LEU A 108 5.10 27.00 13.20
CA LEU A 108 3.65 26.98 12.91
C LEU A 108 3.02 28.37 12.82
N ALA A 109 3.48 29.32 13.64
CA ALA A 109 3.02 30.70 13.63
C ALA A 109 3.25 31.40 12.27
N VAL A 110 4.22 30.94 11.48
CA VAL A 110 4.52 31.45 10.13
C VAL A 110 3.91 30.53 9.05
N VAL A 111 4.04 29.21 9.23
CA VAL A 111 3.63 28.23 8.23
C VAL A 111 2.11 28.18 8.06
N LEU A 112 1.32 28.21 9.15
CA LEU A 112 -0.14 28.13 9.04
C LEU A 112 -0.75 29.35 8.33
N PRO A 113 -0.37 30.61 8.63
CA PRO A 113 -0.81 31.75 7.84
C PRO A 113 -0.39 31.68 6.37
N ALA A 114 0.82 31.19 6.07
CA ALA A 114 1.27 31.03 4.69
C ALA A 114 0.43 30.00 3.92
N LEU A 115 0.09 28.88 4.55
CA LEU A 115 -0.81 27.86 3.99
C LEU A 115 -2.23 28.41 3.81
N GLY A 116 -2.74 29.17 4.79
CA GLY A 116 -4.04 29.85 4.70
C GLY A 116 -4.08 30.85 3.55
N TRP A 117 -3.04 31.67 3.40
CA TRP A 117 -2.90 32.60 2.28
C TRP A 117 -2.84 31.87 0.93
N ALA A 118 -2.08 30.77 0.85
CA ALA A 118 -2.02 29.94 -0.34
C ALA A 118 -3.39 29.35 -0.70
N ALA A 119 -4.14 28.85 0.29
CA ALA A 119 -5.49 28.33 0.09
C ALA A 119 -6.45 29.43 -0.41
N VAL A 120 -6.43 30.62 0.19
CA VAL A 120 -7.21 31.78 -0.27
C VAL A 120 -6.86 32.13 -1.71
N ARG A 121 -5.57 32.13 -2.08
CA ARG A 121 -5.13 32.38 -3.45
C ARG A 121 -5.66 31.34 -4.43
N VAL A 122 -5.64 30.05 -4.06
CA VAL A 122 -6.18 28.95 -4.87
C VAL A 122 -7.69 29.10 -5.07
N VAL A 123 -8.44 29.40 -4.01
CA VAL A 123 -9.90 29.62 -4.06
C VAL A 123 -10.27 30.85 -4.90
N ARG A 124 -9.50 31.95 -4.78
CA ARG A 124 -9.74 33.18 -5.55
C ARG A 124 -9.41 33.03 -7.03
N ARG A 125 -8.27 32.39 -7.36
CA ARG A 125 -7.81 32.27 -8.76
C ARG A 125 -8.43 31.10 -9.51
N ARG A 126 -8.93 30.08 -8.80
CA ARG A 126 -9.48 28.83 -9.35
C ARG A 126 -8.71 28.29 -10.56
N PRO A 127 -7.37 28.08 -10.45
CA PRO A 127 -6.61 27.47 -11.54
C PRO A 127 -7.21 26.10 -11.92
N ALA A 128 -6.89 25.59 -13.12
CA ALA A 128 -7.49 24.36 -13.64
C ALA A 128 -7.43 23.14 -12.68
N ARG A 129 -6.45 23.10 -11.78
CA ARG A 129 -6.24 22.04 -10.78
C ARG A 129 -6.52 22.48 -9.34
N TRP A 130 -7.32 23.52 -9.12
CA TRP A 130 -7.58 24.07 -7.79
C TRP A 130 -8.05 23.04 -6.75
N PRO A 131 -8.90 22.02 -7.04
CA PRO A 131 -9.30 21.05 -6.03
C PRO A 131 -8.13 20.19 -5.58
N ALA A 132 -7.28 19.77 -6.52
CA ALA A 132 -6.07 19.00 -6.21
C ALA A 132 -5.06 19.83 -5.41
N LEU A 133 -4.94 21.13 -5.71
CA LEU A 133 -4.10 22.03 -4.91
C LEU A 133 -4.63 22.22 -3.49
N LEU A 134 -5.96 22.33 -3.30
CA LEU A 134 -6.54 22.39 -1.96
C LEU A 134 -6.35 21.08 -1.20
N ALA A 135 -6.51 19.93 -1.86
CA ALA A 135 -6.22 18.63 -1.25
C ALA A 135 -4.75 18.54 -0.82
N LEU A 136 -3.82 18.98 -1.68
CA LEU A 136 -2.40 19.04 -1.34
C LEU A 136 -2.14 19.94 -0.12
N LEU A 137 -2.73 21.14 -0.10
CA LEU A 137 -2.60 22.05 1.04
C LEU A 137 -3.16 21.44 2.33
N ALA A 138 -4.31 20.76 2.26
CA ALA A 138 -4.87 20.05 3.40
C ALA A 138 -3.94 18.93 3.90
N THR A 139 -3.35 18.14 2.99
CA THR A 139 -2.33 17.14 3.35
C THR A 139 -1.11 17.78 4.00
N VAL A 140 -0.64 18.92 3.49
CA VAL A 140 0.48 19.65 4.11
C VAL A 140 0.11 20.13 5.51
N VAL A 141 -1.11 20.65 5.71
CA VAL A 141 -1.60 21.05 7.05
C VAL A 141 -1.54 19.86 8.01
N VAL A 142 -2.03 18.68 7.62
CA VAL A 142 -1.99 17.46 8.44
C VAL A 142 -0.54 17.04 8.78
N LEU A 143 0.42 17.25 7.87
CA LEU A 143 1.83 16.90 8.09
C LEU A 143 2.59 17.91 8.96
N VAL A 144 2.17 19.18 9.00
CA VAL A 144 2.89 20.22 9.75
C VAL A 144 2.34 20.42 11.15
N VAL A 145 1.03 20.21 11.35
CA VAL A 145 0.39 20.36 12.67
C VAL A 145 0.63 19.09 13.48
N PRO A 146 1.23 19.18 14.68
CA PRO A 146 1.40 18.03 15.56
C PRO A 146 0.04 17.48 15.99
N VAL A 147 -0.04 16.17 16.09
CA VAL A 147 -1.24 15.45 16.49
C VAL A 147 -0.88 14.52 17.65
N HIS A 148 -1.80 14.28 18.58
CA HIS A 148 -1.57 13.36 19.69
C HIS A 148 -1.04 12.00 19.19
N TYR A 149 -0.03 11.44 19.87
CA TYR A 149 0.66 10.22 19.46
C TYR A 149 -0.27 9.05 19.12
N GLY A 150 -1.30 8.81 19.94
CA GLY A 150 -2.29 7.76 19.70
C GLY A 150 -3.09 7.96 18.40
N LEU A 151 -3.41 9.20 18.06
CA LEU A 151 -4.08 9.55 16.81
C LEU A 151 -3.14 9.31 15.62
N ALA A 152 -1.90 9.80 15.70
CA ALA A 152 -0.89 9.61 14.66
C ALA A 152 -0.69 8.13 14.33
N LEU A 153 -0.55 7.29 15.36
CA LEU A 153 -0.39 5.84 15.19
C LEU A 153 -1.63 5.20 14.55
N LYS A 154 -2.85 5.54 15.01
CA LYS A 154 -4.10 5.04 14.42
C LYS A 154 -4.27 5.46 12.97
N TRP A 155 -4.01 6.73 12.65
CA TRP A 155 -4.14 7.25 11.29
C TRP A 155 -3.18 6.58 10.32
N VAL A 156 -1.91 6.40 10.70
CA VAL A 156 -0.94 5.70 9.85
C VAL A 156 -1.30 4.21 9.70
N THR A 157 -1.79 3.58 10.77
CA THR A 157 -2.22 2.18 10.74
C THR A 157 -3.30 1.95 9.68
N VAL A 158 -4.31 2.83 9.60
CA VAL A 158 -5.41 2.68 8.62
C VAL A 158 -5.14 3.36 7.28
N ALA A 159 -4.10 4.19 7.16
CA ALA A 159 -3.84 4.98 5.94
C ALA A 159 -3.69 4.11 4.69
N GLY A 160 -3.02 2.95 4.81
CA GLY A 160 -2.90 1.99 3.72
C GLY A 160 -4.26 1.51 3.21
N LEU A 161 -5.18 1.16 4.13
CA LEU A 161 -6.54 0.72 3.81
C LEU A 161 -7.34 1.85 3.13
N LEU A 162 -7.30 3.06 3.68
CA LEU A 162 -8.05 4.20 3.15
C LEU A 162 -7.58 4.64 1.75
N VAL A 163 -6.28 4.53 1.48
CA VAL A 163 -5.69 4.94 0.20
C VAL A 163 -5.75 3.80 -0.84
N MET A 164 -6.00 2.55 -0.43
CA MET A 164 -6.00 1.40 -1.34
C MET A 164 -7.01 1.53 -2.48
N PRO A 165 -8.27 1.94 -2.29
CA PRO A 165 -9.21 2.12 -3.40
C PRO A 165 -8.76 3.19 -4.41
N VAL A 166 -8.18 4.29 -3.94
CA VAL A 166 -7.59 5.34 -4.80
C VAL A 166 -6.39 4.77 -5.56
N SER A 167 -5.58 3.94 -4.91
CA SER A 167 -4.43 3.28 -5.52
C SER A 167 -4.87 2.29 -6.59
N GLY A 168 -5.90 1.48 -6.33
CA GLY A 168 -6.54 0.60 -7.32
C GLY A 168 -7.09 1.37 -8.52
N TRP A 169 -7.73 2.51 -8.29
CA TRP A 169 -8.14 3.42 -9.37
C TRP A 169 -6.96 3.93 -10.20
N LEU A 170 -5.89 4.37 -9.54
CA LEU A 170 -4.66 4.80 -10.20
C LEU A 170 -4.02 3.67 -11.01
N THR A 171 -4.00 2.42 -10.50
CA THR A 171 -3.51 1.25 -11.23
C THR A 171 -4.20 1.12 -12.59
N GLY A 172 -5.54 1.05 -12.59
CA GLY A 172 -6.33 0.90 -13.81
C GLY A 172 -6.22 2.11 -14.73
N ARG A 173 -6.23 3.33 -14.17
CA ARG A 173 -6.11 4.57 -14.95
C ARG A 173 -4.75 4.70 -15.62
N LEU A 174 -3.67 4.45 -14.87
CA LEU A 174 -2.29 4.56 -15.39
C LEU A 174 -2.01 3.47 -16.40
N ALA A 175 -2.52 2.25 -16.18
CA ALA A 175 -2.44 1.15 -17.14
C ALA A 175 -3.31 1.32 -18.41
N GLY A 176 -4.09 2.41 -18.51
CA GLY A 176 -4.86 2.72 -19.70
C GLY A 176 -6.13 1.89 -19.89
N LEU A 177 -6.74 1.40 -18.79
CA LEU A 177 -8.04 0.73 -18.88
C LEU A 177 -9.13 1.72 -19.34
N PRO A 178 -10.00 1.32 -20.29
CA PRO A 178 -11.14 2.13 -20.69
C PRO A 178 -12.16 2.22 -19.55
N PHE A 179 -13.01 3.25 -19.57
CA PHE A 179 -14.16 3.31 -18.67
C PHE A 179 -15.06 2.07 -18.86
N PRO A 180 -15.59 1.46 -17.78
CA PRO A 180 -15.45 1.83 -16.35
C PRO A 180 -14.26 1.18 -15.62
N GLY A 181 -13.33 0.53 -16.32
CA GLY A 181 -12.22 -0.25 -15.78
C GLY A 181 -11.46 0.36 -14.60
N PRO A 182 -10.95 1.60 -14.67
CA PRO A 182 -10.27 2.22 -13.54
C PRO A 182 -11.13 2.37 -12.28
N ALA A 183 -12.44 2.62 -12.42
CA ALA A 183 -13.32 2.71 -11.26
C ALA A 183 -13.58 1.31 -10.66
N LEU A 184 -13.68 0.29 -11.51
CA LEU A 184 -13.84 -1.09 -11.08
C LEU A 184 -12.58 -1.64 -10.37
N THR A 185 -11.37 -1.23 -10.78
CA THR A 185 -10.14 -1.61 -10.06
C THR A 185 -10.05 -0.97 -8.67
N ALA A 186 -10.75 0.14 -8.40
CA ALA A 186 -10.90 0.66 -7.05
C ALA A 186 -11.78 -0.26 -6.20
N VAL A 187 -12.95 -0.62 -6.73
CA VAL A 187 -13.92 -1.51 -6.05
C VAL A 187 -13.32 -2.90 -5.82
N ALA A 188 -12.55 -3.42 -6.77
CA ALA A 188 -11.87 -4.72 -6.66
C ALA A 188 -10.85 -4.81 -5.51
N THR A 189 -10.44 -3.68 -4.92
CA THR A 189 -9.62 -3.71 -3.69
C THR A 189 -10.41 -4.15 -2.46
N LEU A 190 -11.74 -3.95 -2.44
CA LEU A 190 -12.56 -4.24 -1.27
C LEU A 190 -12.60 -5.74 -0.93
N PRO A 191 -12.87 -6.68 -1.86
CA PRO A 191 -12.81 -8.11 -1.56
C PRO A 191 -11.48 -8.55 -0.94
N PHE A 192 -10.36 -8.01 -1.42
CA PHE A 192 -9.03 -8.29 -0.86
C PHE A 192 -8.86 -7.70 0.54
N MET A 193 -9.26 -6.45 0.74
CA MET A 193 -9.16 -5.78 2.04
C MET A 193 -10.01 -6.47 3.12
N PHE A 194 -11.16 -7.02 2.74
CA PHE A 194 -12.10 -7.68 3.64
C PHE A 194 -11.96 -9.21 3.64
N ASP A 195 -10.93 -9.74 3.01
CA ASP A 195 -10.68 -11.18 2.96
C ASP A 195 -10.45 -11.74 4.38
N ARG A 196 -11.26 -12.73 4.77
CA ARG A 196 -11.23 -13.38 6.08
C ARG A 196 -10.49 -14.71 6.11
N SER A 197 -9.79 -15.05 5.02
CA SER A 197 -9.05 -16.32 4.91
C SER A 197 -7.63 -16.28 5.50
N PHE A 198 -7.15 -15.10 5.89
CA PHE A 198 -5.85 -14.92 6.55
C PHE A 198 -5.86 -13.68 7.46
N ASN A 199 -5.10 -13.70 8.56
CA ASN A 199 -5.07 -12.60 9.54
C ASN A 199 -3.67 -12.11 9.93
N ILE A 200 -2.60 -12.80 9.50
CA ILE A 200 -1.21 -12.42 9.82
C ILE A 200 -0.31 -12.36 8.57
N MET A 201 -0.88 -12.60 7.38
CA MET A 201 -0.08 -12.73 6.17
C MET A 201 0.21 -11.37 5.52
N GLY A 202 -0.68 -10.38 5.69
CA GLY A 202 -0.46 -8.97 5.33
C GLY A 202 -1.47 -8.41 4.32
N GLY A 203 -1.72 -7.10 4.37
CA GLY A 203 -2.43 -6.33 3.33
C GLY A 203 -3.95 -6.23 3.47
N ASN A 204 -4.62 -7.16 4.14
CA ASN A 204 -6.05 -7.07 4.46
C ASN A 204 -6.31 -6.38 5.82
N LEU A 205 -7.58 -6.16 6.15
CA LEU A 205 -8.01 -5.51 7.38
C LEU A 205 -7.56 -6.29 8.63
N MET A 206 -7.78 -7.61 8.68
CA MET A 206 -7.38 -8.41 9.84
C MET A 206 -5.87 -8.40 10.08
N SER A 207 -5.06 -8.52 9.01
CA SER A 207 -3.59 -8.41 9.14
C SER A 207 -3.17 -7.01 9.55
N THR A 208 -3.81 -5.96 9.03
CA THR A 208 -3.53 -4.57 9.45
C THR A 208 -3.75 -4.41 10.96
N MET A 209 -4.85 -4.97 11.49
CA MET A 209 -5.15 -4.94 12.93
C MET A 209 -4.23 -5.86 13.75
N ALA A 210 -3.67 -6.90 13.14
CA ALA A 210 -2.67 -7.76 13.79
C ALA A 210 -1.27 -7.11 13.87
N GLY A 211 -1.04 -5.96 13.24
CA GLY A 211 0.25 -5.25 13.23
C GLY A 211 0.89 -5.10 11.83
N GLU A 212 0.34 -5.74 10.80
CA GLU A 212 0.88 -5.72 9.42
C GLU A 212 0.48 -4.47 8.62
N PHE A 213 0.28 -3.32 9.28
CA PHE A 213 -0.15 -2.09 8.62
C PHE A 213 0.90 -1.52 7.64
N ALA A 214 2.18 -1.77 7.92
CA ALA A 214 3.30 -1.49 7.02
C ALA A 214 3.15 -2.22 5.68
N PHE A 215 2.66 -3.47 5.70
CA PHE A 215 2.33 -4.24 4.51
C PHE A 215 1.23 -3.55 3.70
N THR A 216 0.16 -3.09 4.34
CA THR A 216 -0.96 -2.43 3.68
C THR A 216 -0.56 -1.10 3.03
N LEU A 217 0.31 -0.32 3.68
CA LEU A 217 0.94 0.87 3.06
C LEU A 217 1.77 0.49 1.82
N ALA A 218 2.53 -0.59 1.89
CA ALA A 218 3.30 -1.09 0.75
C ALA A 218 2.39 -1.56 -0.39
N VAL A 219 1.24 -2.17 -0.09
CA VAL A 219 0.23 -2.56 -1.09
C VAL A 219 -0.35 -1.34 -1.80
N ALA A 220 -0.70 -0.27 -1.07
CA ALA A 220 -1.15 0.98 -1.70
C ALA A 220 -0.10 1.53 -2.67
N ALA A 221 1.18 1.55 -2.27
CA ALA A 221 2.28 1.98 -3.13
C ALA A 221 2.48 1.06 -4.36
N VAL A 222 2.43 -0.26 -4.18
CA VAL A 222 2.68 -1.22 -5.26
C VAL A 222 1.59 -1.17 -6.32
N LEU A 223 0.33 -0.97 -5.95
CA LEU A 223 -0.77 -0.82 -6.89
C LEU A 223 -0.49 0.32 -7.88
N VAL A 224 -0.12 1.51 -7.38
CA VAL A 224 0.23 2.64 -8.25
C VAL A 224 1.47 2.33 -9.10
N TYR A 225 2.46 1.65 -8.52
CA TYR A 225 3.64 1.16 -9.27
C TYR A 225 3.26 0.26 -10.44
N LEU A 226 2.34 -0.70 -10.27
CA LEU A 226 1.90 -1.60 -11.35
C LEU A 226 1.28 -0.84 -12.52
N GLY A 227 0.47 0.18 -12.24
CA GLY A 227 -0.07 1.07 -13.27
C GLY A 227 1.02 1.84 -14.02
N LEU A 228 2.02 2.34 -13.29
CA LEU A 228 3.19 3.01 -13.88
C LEU A 228 4.09 2.07 -14.68
N LEU A 229 4.26 0.83 -14.22
CA LEU A 229 5.03 -0.22 -14.89
C LEU A 229 4.42 -0.51 -16.26
N VAL A 230 3.12 -0.82 -16.32
CA VAL A 230 2.44 -1.10 -17.59
C VAL A 230 2.58 0.08 -18.57
N ARG A 231 2.25 1.30 -18.11
CA ARG A 231 2.39 2.52 -18.92
C ARG A 231 3.83 2.81 -19.34
N GLY A 232 4.76 2.60 -18.41
CA GLY A 232 6.17 2.95 -18.56
C GLY A 232 6.86 2.04 -19.56
N LEU A 233 6.54 0.75 -19.55
CA LEU A 233 6.98 -0.16 -20.59
C LEU A 233 6.45 0.30 -21.96
N GLU A 234 5.17 0.61 -22.09
CA GLU A 234 4.58 1.04 -23.37
C GLU A 234 5.15 2.36 -23.91
N THR A 235 5.31 3.36 -23.04
CA THR A 235 5.62 4.74 -23.44
C THR A 235 7.07 5.15 -23.23
N GLY A 236 7.85 4.36 -22.49
CA GLY A 236 9.20 4.71 -22.03
C GLY A 236 9.26 5.80 -20.95
N ARG A 237 8.12 6.33 -20.49
CA ARG A 237 8.02 7.46 -19.54
C ARG A 237 7.78 7.00 -18.10
N GLY A 238 7.80 7.94 -17.15
CA GLY A 238 7.36 7.69 -15.76
C GLY A 238 8.36 6.94 -14.87
N ARG A 239 9.64 6.85 -15.24
CA ARG A 239 10.68 6.13 -14.48
C ARG A 239 10.86 6.66 -13.06
N ALA A 240 10.95 7.99 -12.89
CA ALA A 240 11.16 8.60 -11.58
C ALA A 240 10.03 8.29 -10.58
N PRO A 241 8.74 8.55 -10.86
CA PRO A 241 7.68 8.18 -9.92
C PRO A 241 7.56 6.66 -9.73
N ALA A 242 7.87 5.84 -10.75
CA ALA A 242 7.89 4.39 -10.60
C ALA A 242 9.02 3.92 -9.66
N ALA A 243 10.20 4.51 -9.77
CA ALA A 243 11.34 4.20 -8.91
C ALA A 243 11.07 4.59 -7.45
N VAL A 244 10.49 5.78 -7.24
CA VAL A 244 10.07 6.24 -5.90
C VAL A 244 9.04 5.28 -5.30
N LEU A 245 8.00 4.89 -6.04
CA LEU A 245 6.98 3.98 -5.53
C LEU A 245 7.52 2.58 -5.27
N LEU A 246 8.41 2.06 -6.14
CA LEU A 246 9.06 0.77 -5.91
C LEU A 246 9.97 0.80 -4.67
N ALA A 247 10.71 1.89 -4.46
CA ALA A 247 11.52 2.09 -3.26
C ALA A 247 10.64 2.18 -2.00
N LEU A 248 9.55 2.96 -2.05
CA LEU A 248 8.59 3.09 -0.95
C LEU A 248 7.91 1.75 -0.65
N THR A 249 7.54 0.96 -1.66
CA THR A 249 7.01 -0.39 -1.45
C THR A 249 8.00 -1.23 -0.63
N GLY A 250 9.29 -1.24 -0.98
CA GLY A 250 10.30 -1.99 -0.23
C GLY A 250 10.62 -1.45 1.16
N LEU A 251 10.66 -0.13 1.31
CA LEU A 251 10.91 0.56 2.59
C LEU A 251 9.71 0.48 3.54
N CYS A 252 8.50 0.25 3.01
CA CYS A 252 7.32 -0.05 3.79
C CYS A 252 7.20 -1.54 4.10
N HIS A 253 7.48 -2.44 3.15
CA HIS A 253 7.44 -3.88 3.38
C HIS A 253 8.16 -4.71 2.30
N LEU A 254 9.21 -5.44 2.69
CA LEU A 254 10.04 -6.19 1.76
C LEU A 254 9.30 -7.29 0.98
N LEU A 255 8.32 -7.98 1.61
CA LEU A 255 7.54 -9.02 0.92
C LEU A 255 6.72 -8.47 -0.25
N VAL A 256 6.21 -7.23 -0.12
CA VAL A 256 5.45 -6.59 -1.20
C VAL A 256 6.40 -6.09 -2.31
N ALA A 257 7.65 -5.75 -1.98
CA ALA A 257 8.66 -5.48 -3.00
C ALA A 257 8.99 -6.73 -3.83
N PHE A 258 9.02 -7.93 -3.24
CA PHE A 258 9.16 -9.16 -4.03
C PHE A 258 8.00 -9.35 -5.01
N TYR A 259 6.76 -9.06 -4.59
CA TYR A 259 5.63 -9.03 -5.52
C TYR A 259 5.84 -8.01 -6.66
N ALA A 260 6.27 -6.79 -6.34
CA ALA A 260 6.56 -5.77 -7.34
C ALA A 260 7.63 -6.25 -8.35
N LEU A 261 8.66 -6.96 -7.89
CA LEU A 261 9.71 -7.52 -8.74
C LEU A 261 9.20 -8.67 -9.62
N VAL A 262 8.36 -9.56 -9.08
CA VAL A 262 7.70 -10.62 -9.85
C VAL A 262 6.85 -10.00 -10.96
N ALA A 263 5.97 -9.05 -10.63
CA ALA A 263 5.12 -8.39 -11.62
C ALA A 263 5.95 -7.65 -12.68
N SER A 264 7.08 -7.07 -12.29
CA SER A 264 8.03 -6.42 -13.21
C SER A 264 8.67 -7.40 -14.18
N ALA A 265 9.12 -8.56 -13.68
CA ALA A 265 9.68 -9.61 -14.50
C ALA A 265 8.64 -10.17 -15.49
N VAL A 266 7.44 -10.48 -15.00
CA VAL A 266 6.31 -10.92 -15.83
C VAL A 266 5.99 -9.89 -16.91
N ALA A 267 5.95 -8.59 -16.58
CA ALA A 267 5.67 -7.53 -17.54
C ALA A 267 6.73 -7.40 -18.65
N VAL A 268 8.01 -7.66 -18.33
CA VAL A 268 9.09 -7.70 -19.34
C VAL A 268 9.00 -8.98 -20.18
N VAL A 269 8.69 -10.13 -19.60
CA VAL A 269 8.49 -11.39 -20.33
C VAL A 269 7.33 -11.27 -21.33
N LEU A 270 6.25 -10.60 -20.95
CA LEU A 270 5.10 -10.33 -21.84
C LEU A 270 5.37 -9.25 -22.89
N ARG A 271 6.49 -8.52 -22.80
CA ARG A 271 6.90 -7.50 -23.76
C ARG A 271 8.43 -7.47 -23.92
N PRO A 272 9.00 -8.54 -24.48
CA PRO A 272 10.45 -8.64 -24.61
C PRO A 272 10.93 -7.52 -25.52
N GLY A 273 11.98 -6.83 -25.09
CA GLY A 273 12.54 -5.73 -25.87
C GLY A 273 13.57 -4.94 -25.08
N ARG A 274 14.61 -4.45 -25.79
CA ARG A 274 15.70 -3.66 -25.19
C ARG A 274 15.18 -2.43 -24.44
N GLN A 275 14.13 -1.80 -24.93
CA GLN A 275 13.52 -0.63 -24.28
C GLN A 275 12.80 -1.01 -22.98
N SER A 276 12.05 -2.12 -22.96
CA SER A 276 11.39 -2.65 -21.75
C SER A 276 12.43 -2.96 -20.67
N VAL A 277 13.49 -3.69 -21.06
CA VAL A 277 14.59 -4.05 -20.16
C VAL A 277 15.31 -2.80 -19.65
N ARG A 278 15.66 -1.84 -20.52
CA ARG A 278 16.30 -0.59 -20.11
C ARG A 278 15.43 0.22 -19.16
N TRP A 279 14.12 0.29 -19.42
CA TRP A 279 13.18 0.99 -18.54
C TRP A 279 13.16 0.34 -17.16
N LEU A 280 13.05 -0.99 -17.10
CA LEU A 280 13.03 -1.71 -15.83
C LEU A 280 14.35 -1.57 -15.08
N LEU A 281 15.50 -1.78 -15.75
CA LEU A 281 16.81 -1.68 -15.11
C LEU A 281 17.09 -0.29 -14.55
N THR A 282 16.81 0.77 -15.32
CA THR A 282 17.04 2.14 -14.84
C THR A 282 16.09 2.51 -13.69
N THR A 283 14.84 2.08 -13.75
CA THR A 283 13.85 2.30 -12.67
C THR A 283 14.24 1.52 -11.42
N GLY A 284 14.57 0.23 -11.56
CA GLY A 284 14.96 -0.67 -10.49
C GLY A 284 16.28 -0.26 -9.83
N LEU A 285 17.26 0.20 -10.60
CA LEU A 285 18.52 0.72 -10.05
C LEU A 285 18.28 1.95 -9.17
N VAL A 286 17.50 2.93 -9.66
CA VAL A 286 17.17 4.12 -8.86
C VAL A 286 16.39 3.71 -7.61
N ALA A 287 15.42 2.81 -7.73
CA ALA A 287 14.66 2.33 -6.58
C ALA A 287 15.56 1.63 -5.54
N GLY A 288 16.46 0.76 -6.00
CA GLY A 288 17.42 0.05 -5.17
C GLY A 288 18.41 1.00 -4.47
N LEU A 289 18.90 2.03 -5.17
CA LEU A 289 19.75 3.06 -4.55
C LEU A 289 18.99 3.88 -3.50
N CYS A 290 17.73 4.23 -3.78
CA CYS A 290 16.89 4.96 -2.83
C CYS A 290 16.55 4.14 -1.57
N SER A 291 16.53 2.81 -1.63
CA SER A 291 16.25 1.93 -0.48
C SER A 291 17.51 1.30 0.13
N ALA A 292 18.68 1.48 -0.49
CA ALA A 292 19.94 0.82 -0.11
C ALA A 292 20.35 1.09 1.33
N PHE A 293 20.07 2.30 1.85
CA PHE A 293 20.41 2.69 3.22
C PHE A 293 19.76 1.79 4.28
N TRP A 294 18.65 1.13 3.96
CA TRP A 294 17.95 0.22 4.87
C TRP A 294 18.09 -1.24 4.41
N VAL A 295 17.96 -1.51 3.10
CA VAL A 295 18.00 -2.88 2.55
C VAL A 295 19.38 -3.52 2.68
N LEU A 296 20.47 -2.76 2.49
CA LEU A 296 21.82 -3.33 2.59
C LEU A 296 22.17 -3.71 4.04
N PRO A 297 21.95 -2.86 5.07
CA PRO A 297 22.12 -3.27 6.46
C PRO A 297 21.24 -4.47 6.86
N PHE A 298 19.97 -4.47 6.45
CA PHE A 298 19.07 -5.62 6.67
C PHE A 298 19.68 -6.91 6.12
N TRP A 299 20.10 -6.90 4.86
CA TRP A 299 20.67 -8.07 4.20
C TRP A 299 21.99 -8.51 4.85
N TRP A 300 22.85 -7.55 5.21
CA TRP A 300 24.13 -7.84 5.87
C TRP A 300 23.93 -8.52 7.22
N GLN A 301 22.93 -8.07 7.99
CA GLN A 301 22.66 -8.57 9.33
C GLN A 301 21.68 -9.75 9.37
N ARG A 302 21.18 -10.22 8.22
CA ARG A 302 20.12 -11.25 8.09
C ARG A 302 20.36 -12.52 8.91
N ALA A 303 21.61 -12.86 9.25
CA ALA A 303 21.92 -13.99 10.12
C ALA A 303 21.22 -13.91 11.49
N HIS A 304 21.05 -12.68 12.02
CA HIS A 304 20.41 -12.37 13.30
C HIS A 304 18.89 -12.15 13.20
N LEU A 305 18.31 -12.28 12.00
CA LEU A 305 16.86 -12.21 11.84
C LEU A 305 16.22 -13.38 12.59
N ASN A 306 15.23 -13.08 13.42
CA ASN A 306 14.48 -14.09 14.17
C ASN A 306 13.81 -15.09 13.22
N ASP A 307 13.87 -16.37 13.57
CA ASP A 307 13.08 -17.41 12.96
C ASP A 307 11.80 -17.57 13.78
N MET A 308 10.64 -17.39 13.15
CA MET A 308 9.35 -17.57 13.80
C MET A 308 8.94 -19.04 13.91
N ALA A 309 9.73 -19.96 13.36
CA ALA A 309 9.47 -21.40 13.35
C ALA A 309 8.10 -21.78 12.75
N TRP A 310 7.61 -20.99 11.78
CA TRP A 310 6.39 -21.31 11.04
C TRP A 310 6.65 -22.47 10.08
N HIS A 311 5.84 -23.52 10.20
CA HIS A 311 5.88 -24.64 9.28
C HIS A 311 5.30 -24.28 7.91
N LYS A 312 5.85 -24.90 6.87
CA LYS A 312 5.34 -24.76 5.51
C LYS A 312 3.88 -25.21 5.41
N LEU A 313 3.02 -24.38 4.84
CA LEU A 313 1.67 -24.77 4.47
C LEU A 313 1.71 -25.76 3.31
N THR A 314 1.19 -26.97 3.51
CA THR A 314 1.21 -28.07 2.53
C THR A 314 -0.15 -28.33 1.87
N ARG A 315 -1.24 -27.77 2.42
CA ARG A 315 -2.60 -27.88 1.87
C ARG A 315 -2.78 -26.97 0.65
N PHE A 316 -1.99 -27.22 -0.40
CA PHE A 316 -1.85 -26.28 -1.52
C PHE A 316 -3.16 -25.96 -2.21
N ARG A 317 -3.98 -26.98 -2.46
CA ARG A 317 -5.29 -26.85 -3.08
C ARG A 317 -6.22 -25.94 -2.26
N SER A 318 -6.20 -26.09 -0.93
CA SER A 318 -7.02 -25.27 -0.04
C SER A 318 -6.67 -23.78 -0.19
N TYR A 319 -5.40 -23.43 -0.08
CA TYR A 319 -4.99 -22.02 -0.18
C TYR A 319 -5.08 -21.43 -1.59
N LEU A 320 -4.95 -22.25 -2.64
CA LEU A 320 -4.95 -21.74 -4.02
C LEU A 320 -6.34 -21.70 -4.66
N LEU A 321 -7.28 -22.55 -4.24
CA LEU A 321 -8.57 -22.75 -4.92
C LEU A 321 -9.78 -22.74 -3.98
N ASP A 322 -9.74 -23.52 -2.90
CA ASP A 322 -10.98 -23.95 -2.24
C ASP A 322 -11.27 -23.26 -0.88
N ARG A 323 -10.22 -22.96 -0.10
CA ARG A 323 -10.24 -22.38 1.26
C ARG A 323 -11.13 -23.15 2.25
N ASP A 324 -11.13 -24.48 2.14
CA ASP A 324 -11.83 -25.42 3.02
C ASP A 324 -11.09 -25.73 4.33
N GLU A 325 -9.76 -25.66 4.33
CA GLU A 325 -8.88 -26.07 5.43
C GLU A 325 -7.77 -25.01 5.64
N LEU A 326 -8.09 -23.98 6.42
CA LEU A 326 -7.21 -22.83 6.68
C LEU A 326 -6.37 -23.02 7.95
N ALA A 327 -5.45 -22.07 8.19
CA ALA A 327 -4.45 -22.16 9.26
C ALA A 327 -5.03 -22.04 10.68
N ALA A 328 -6.26 -21.52 10.82
CA ALA A 328 -6.94 -21.34 12.09
C ALA A 328 -8.46 -21.40 11.91
N ASP A 329 -9.17 -21.88 12.93
CA ASP A 329 -10.60 -22.21 12.88
C ASP A 329 -11.53 -20.99 12.67
N PHE A 330 -11.07 -19.79 13.01
CA PHE A 330 -11.84 -18.55 12.78
C PHE A 330 -11.64 -17.96 11.37
N LEU A 331 -10.69 -18.49 10.59
CA LEU A 331 -10.48 -18.06 9.22
C LEU A 331 -11.53 -18.73 8.33
N THR A 332 -12.07 -17.98 7.37
CA THR A 332 -13.18 -18.45 6.53
C THR A 332 -12.98 -18.07 5.07
N ASN A 333 -13.60 -18.82 4.16
CA ASN A 333 -13.64 -18.50 2.74
C ASN A 333 -14.65 -17.36 2.46
N ASP A 334 -14.32 -16.16 2.95
CA ASP A 334 -15.17 -14.99 2.77
C ASP A 334 -14.33 -13.75 2.46
N PRO A 335 -14.56 -13.07 1.31
CA PRO A 335 -15.47 -13.48 0.25
C PRO A 335 -15.00 -14.79 -0.44
N PRO A 336 -15.90 -15.54 -1.09
CA PRO A 336 -15.55 -16.81 -1.73
C PRO A 336 -14.47 -16.66 -2.82
N LEU A 337 -13.32 -17.30 -2.64
CA LEU A 337 -12.19 -17.26 -3.59
C LEU A 337 -12.58 -17.74 -4.99
N GLN A 338 -13.47 -18.73 -5.07
CA GLN A 338 -13.93 -19.30 -6.35
C GLN A 338 -14.58 -18.23 -7.22
N MET A 339 -15.34 -17.30 -6.62
CA MET A 339 -15.95 -16.21 -7.36
C MET A 339 -14.90 -15.23 -7.89
N ALA A 340 -13.88 -14.93 -7.08
CA ALA A 340 -12.75 -14.12 -7.52
C ALA A 340 -11.99 -14.80 -8.67
N ILE A 341 -11.74 -16.11 -8.60
CA ILE A 341 -11.10 -16.89 -9.67
C ILE A 341 -11.92 -16.83 -10.97
N VAL A 342 -13.25 -16.98 -10.89
CA VAL A 342 -14.13 -16.89 -12.07
C VAL A 342 -14.04 -15.50 -12.70
N VAL A 343 -14.11 -14.44 -11.89
CA VAL A 343 -13.97 -13.05 -12.36
C VAL A 343 -12.59 -12.81 -12.96
N ALA A 344 -11.53 -13.32 -12.34
CA ALA A 344 -10.15 -13.23 -12.83
C ALA A 344 -9.98 -13.97 -14.16
N ALA A 345 -10.58 -15.14 -14.32
CA ALA A 345 -10.56 -15.90 -15.57
C ALA A 345 -11.27 -15.14 -16.71
N VAL A 346 -12.45 -14.56 -16.44
CA VAL A 346 -13.14 -13.68 -17.40
C VAL A 346 -12.29 -12.45 -17.72
N GLY A 347 -11.66 -11.84 -16.71
CA GLY A 347 -10.76 -10.70 -16.86
C GLY A 347 -9.51 -11.03 -17.70
N LEU A 348 -8.95 -12.23 -17.55
CA LEU A 348 -7.85 -12.75 -18.35
C LEU A 348 -8.27 -12.95 -19.81
N LEU A 349 -9.40 -13.61 -20.07
CA LEU A 349 -9.93 -13.81 -21.42
C LEU A 349 -10.19 -12.47 -22.11
N ALA A 350 -10.82 -11.52 -21.41
CA ALA A 350 -11.02 -10.16 -21.91
C ALA A 350 -9.67 -9.46 -22.16
N SER A 351 -8.68 -9.65 -21.29
CA SER A 351 -7.34 -9.07 -21.46
C SER A 351 -6.60 -9.64 -22.66
N ILE A 352 -6.78 -10.91 -22.98
CA ILE A 352 -6.26 -11.53 -24.21
C ILE A 352 -6.97 -10.93 -25.43
N ALA A 353 -8.31 -10.95 -25.44
CA ALA A 353 -9.13 -10.48 -26.56
C ALA A 353 -8.88 -9.00 -26.90
N PHE A 354 -8.79 -8.15 -25.86
CA PHE A 354 -8.58 -6.71 -26.00
C PHE A 354 -7.13 -6.28 -25.81
N ARG A 355 -6.19 -7.22 -25.74
CA ARG A 355 -4.74 -6.98 -25.56
C ARG A 355 -4.41 -6.05 -24.38
N ARG A 356 -5.10 -6.24 -23.25
CA ARG A 356 -4.90 -5.47 -22.01
C ARG A 356 -3.74 -6.06 -21.22
N ARG A 357 -2.61 -5.34 -21.17
CA ARG A 357 -1.40 -5.81 -20.49
C ARG A 357 -1.58 -6.00 -18.99
N LEU A 358 -2.34 -5.13 -18.33
CA LEU A 358 -2.51 -5.20 -16.87
C LEU A 358 -3.03 -6.58 -16.44
N GLY A 359 -4.12 -7.07 -17.05
CA GLY A 359 -4.67 -8.38 -16.70
C GLY A 359 -3.73 -9.54 -17.01
N LEU A 360 -2.94 -9.45 -18.09
CA LEU A 360 -1.92 -10.46 -18.39
C LEU A 360 -0.78 -10.46 -17.34
N VAL A 361 -0.36 -9.28 -16.88
CA VAL A 361 0.67 -9.14 -15.83
C VAL A 361 0.16 -9.69 -14.50
N LEU A 362 -1.08 -9.37 -14.11
CA LEU A 362 -1.69 -9.88 -12.89
C LEU A 362 -1.86 -11.40 -12.95
N ALA A 363 -2.40 -11.95 -14.04
CA ALA A 363 -2.55 -13.39 -14.21
C ALA A 363 -1.20 -14.14 -14.21
N GLY A 364 -0.19 -13.60 -14.89
CA GLY A 364 1.15 -14.18 -14.88
C GLY A 364 1.81 -14.10 -13.49
N SER A 365 1.53 -13.04 -12.74
CA SER A 365 2.00 -12.90 -11.36
C SER A 365 1.29 -13.90 -10.44
N ALA A 366 -0.03 -14.06 -10.54
CA ALA A 366 -0.80 -15.05 -9.78
C ALA A 366 -0.27 -16.47 -10.04
N LEU A 367 -0.01 -16.83 -11.30
CA LEU A 367 0.57 -18.13 -11.66
C LEU A 367 1.94 -18.32 -10.99
N PHE A 368 2.85 -17.35 -11.13
CA PHE A 368 4.18 -17.44 -10.53
C PHE A 368 4.13 -17.53 -9.01
N LEU A 369 3.30 -16.73 -8.36
CA LEU A 369 3.14 -16.72 -6.91
C LEU A 369 2.49 -18.02 -6.40
N GLY A 370 1.54 -18.59 -7.13
CA GLY A 370 0.98 -19.91 -6.82
C GLY A 370 2.04 -21.01 -6.88
N LEU A 371 2.88 -21.00 -7.92
CA LEU A 371 4.03 -21.92 -8.02
C LEU A 371 5.05 -21.69 -6.90
N ALA A 372 5.36 -20.43 -6.59
CA ALA A 372 6.24 -20.09 -5.49
C ALA A 372 5.70 -20.60 -4.15
N PHE A 373 4.39 -20.45 -3.88
CA PHE A 373 3.76 -20.97 -2.67
C PHE A 373 3.92 -22.49 -2.51
N VAL A 374 3.81 -23.25 -3.61
CA VAL A 374 3.98 -24.71 -3.63
C VAL A 374 5.45 -25.12 -3.47
N HIS A 375 6.36 -24.47 -4.20
CA HIS A 375 7.75 -24.91 -4.33
C HIS A 375 8.72 -24.25 -3.36
N LEU A 376 8.33 -23.18 -2.66
CA LEU A 376 9.18 -22.57 -1.65
C LEU A 376 9.53 -23.61 -0.58
N PRO A 377 10.82 -23.90 -0.33
CA PRO A 377 11.21 -24.84 0.71
C PRO A 377 10.87 -24.27 2.10
N GLU A 378 10.74 -25.16 3.08
CA GLU A 378 10.60 -24.74 4.46
C GLU A 378 11.87 -24.00 4.92
N GLY A 379 11.67 -22.94 5.69
CA GLY A 379 12.72 -22.07 6.19
C GLY A 379 12.14 -20.77 6.73
N ARG A 380 13.01 -19.79 6.98
CA ARG A 380 12.63 -18.51 7.60
C ARG A 380 11.53 -17.75 6.85
N LEU A 381 11.45 -17.90 5.52
CA LEU A 381 10.35 -17.33 4.75
C LEU A 381 9.17 -18.30 4.74
N TYR A 382 8.21 -18.02 5.61
CA TYR A 382 6.93 -18.73 5.64
C TYR A 382 6.18 -18.60 4.30
N ASN A 383 5.86 -19.71 3.63
CA ASN A 383 5.23 -19.68 2.31
C ASN A 383 3.84 -19.02 2.32
N GLY A 384 3.12 -19.04 3.45
CA GLY A 384 1.87 -18.29 3.59
C GLY A 384 2.00 -16.79 3.32
N ARG A 385 3.18 -16.19 3.49
CA ARG A 385 3.44 -14.78 3.16
C ARG A 385 3.39 -14.45 1.65
N VAL A 386 3.35 -15.47 0.79
CA VAL A 386 3.16 -15.30 -0.67
C VAL A 386 1.68 -15.10 -1.02
N LEU A 387 0.77 -15.65 -0.21
CA LEU A 387 -0.66 -15.70 -0.52
C LEU A 387 -1.35 -14.33 -0.67
N PRO A 388 -1.03 -13.29 0.13
CA PRO A 388 -1.65 -11.98 -0.09
C PRO A 388 -1.38 -11.41 -1.48
N ALA A 389 -0.16 -11.57 -2.01
CA ALA A 389 0.16 -11.11 -3.35
C ALA A 389 -0.56 -11.95 -4.43
N TYR A 390 -0.75 -13.26 -4.18
CA TYR A 390 -1.54 -14.14 -5.03
C TYR A 390 -3.01 -13.68 -5.06
N TYR A 391 -3.64 -13.50 -3.91
CA TYR A 391 -5.03 -13.05 -3.81
C TYR A 391 -5.25 -11.63 -4.33
N LEU A 392 -4.26 -10.74 -4.19
CA LEU A 392 -4.32 -9.39 -4.78
C LEU A 392 -4.21 -9.41 -6.31
N SER A 393 -3.59 -10.44 -6.88
CA SER A 393 -3.42 -10.60 -8.33
C SER A 393 -4.65 -11.24 -9.01
N ILE A 394 -5.43 -12.01 -8.25
CA ILE A 394 -6.75 -12.55 -8.64
C ILE A 394 -7.76 -11.43 -8.56
#